data_AF-A0A529SLN1-F1
#
_entry.id   AF-A0A529SLN1-F1
#
_cell.length_a   1.000
_cell.length_b   1.000
_cell.length_c   1.000
_cell.angle_alpha   90.00
_cell.angle_beta   90.00
_cell.angle_gamma   90.00
#
_symmetry.space_group_name_H-M   'P 1'
#
loop_
_entity.id
_entity.type
_entity.pdbx_description
1 polymer ?
#
loop_
_entity_poly.entity_id
_entity_poly.type
_entity_poly.pdbx_seq_one_letter_code
_entity_poly.pdbx_strand_id
1 'polypeptide(L)'
;GKTLIDLGCMQINQHYHGDHFRSVEDMLDPHQNVDYAARFLAALHARHMTWSMAVARYHAGPDNDPAQKVYVCRVIANMVATGFGKWTPNASTFCNQ
;
A
#
# COMPACT_ATOMS: atom_id res chain seq x y z
N GLY A 1 -10.97 0.45 22.83
CA GLY A 1 -9.66 0.79 22.22
C GLY A 1 -9.80 0.82 20.71
N LYS A 2 -8.89 1.49 19.99
CA LYS A 2 -8.86 1.43 18.52
C LYS A 2 -8.25 0.09 18.08
N THR A 3 -8.85 -0.56 17.09
CA THR A 3 -8.44 -1.89 16.59
C THR A 3 -7.52 -1.81 15.37
N LEU A 4 -7.42 -0.65 14.72
CA LEU A 4 -6.60 -0.44 13.52
C LEU A 4 -5.52 0.58 13.87
N ILE A 5 -4.33 0.07 14.20
CA ILE A 5 -3.17 0.86 14.61
C ILE A 5 -2.05 0.58 13.60
N ASP A 6 -1.53 1.63 12.98
CA ASP A 6 -0.44 1.55 12.02
C ASP A 6 0.88 1.93 12.70
N LEU A 7 1.93 1.12 12.48
CA LEU A 7 3.19 1.21 13.22
C LEU A 7 4.40 1.41 12.28
N GLY A 8 5.34 2.23 12.75
CA GLY A 8 6.63 2.47 12.09
C GLY A 8 6.54 3.32 10.82
N CYS A 9 7.68 3.47 10.15
CA CYS A 9 7.83 4.37 8.99
C CYS A 9 7.01 3.95 7.76
N MET A 10 6.73 2.65 7.61
CA MET A 10 5.91 2.11 6.52
C MET A 10 4.43 1.95 6.91
N GLN A 11 4.05 2.38 8.12
CA GLN A 11 2.67 2.39 8.61
C GLN A 11 2.00 1.02 8.47
N ILE A 12 2.64 -0.01 9.02
CA ILE A 12 2.13 -1.39 8.96
C ILE A 12 1.03 -1.57 9.99
N ASN A 13 -0.13 -2.03 9.54
CA ASN A 13 -1.27 -2.26 10.43
C ASN A 13 -1.06 -3.48 11.35
N GLN A 14 -1.08 -3.26 12.67
CA GLN A 14 -0.87 -4.30 13.68
C GLN A 14 -1.90 -5.43 13.60
N HIS A 15 -3.16 -5.11 13.33
CA HIS A 15 -4.23 -6.11 13.31
C HIS A 15 -4.07 -7.12 12.16
N TYR A 16 -3.61 -6.66 10.99
CA TYR A 16 -3.48 -7.53 9.81
C TYR A 16 -2.11 -8.19 9.68
N HIS A 17 -1.06 -7.56 10.19
CA HIS A 17 0.32 -7.97 9.90
C HIS A 17 1.14 -8.30 11.15
N GLY A 18 0.59 -8.12 12.36
CA GLY A 18 1.31 -8.33 13.62
C GLY A 18 1.94 -9.72 13.76
N ASP A 19 1.26 -10.76 13.26
CA ASP A 19 1.72 -12.15 13.33
C ASP A 19 2.99 -12.43 12.50
N HIS A 20 3.43 -11.48 11.66
CA HIS A 20 4.71 -11.57 10.94
C HIS A 20 5.91 -11.03 11.74
N PHE A 21 5.67 -10.49 12.93
CA PHE A 21 6.67 -9.93 13.82
C PHE A 21 6.65 -10.66 15.16
N ARG A 22 7.78 -10.68 15.87
CA ARG A 22 7.84 -11.34 17.19
C ARG A 22 7.23 -10.47 18.29
N SER A 23 7.18 -9.14 18.08
CA SER A 23 6.58 -8.18 19.00
C SER A 23 6.24 -6.85 18.32
N VAL A 24 5.57 -5.95 19.06
CA VAL A 24 5.28 -4.58 18.61
C VAL A 24 6.56 -3.75 18.47
N GLU A 25 7.56 -4.00 19.29
CA GLU A 25 8.88 -3.35 19.19
C GLU A 25 9.56 -3.70 17.87
N ASP A 26 9.46 -4.95 17.41
CA ASP A 26 9.96 -5.35 16.09
C ASP A 26 9.19 -4.65 14.96
N MET A 27 7.88 -4.40 15.13
CA MET A 27 7.11 -3.60 14.16
C MET A 27 7.54 -2.13 14.11
N LEU A 28 8.10 -1.60 15.20
CA LEU A 28 8.61 -0.22 15.30
C LEU A 28 10.09 -0.10 14.91
N ASP A 29 10.84 -1.21 14.90
CA ASP A 29 12.22 -1.24 14.41
C ASP A 29 12.27 -0.85 12.92
N PRO A 30 12.97 0.23 12.54
CA PRO A 30 12.94 0.74 11.16
C PRO A 30 13.41 -0.28 10.12
N HIS A 31 14.41 -1.10 10.44
CA HIS A 31 14.95 -2.07 9.50
C HIS A 31 13.95 -3.19 9.25
N GLN A 32 13.38 -3.77 10.31
CA GLN A 32 12.36 -4.82 10.19
C GLN A 32 11.06 -4.32 9.55
N ASN A 33 10.63 -3.10 9.90
CA ASN A 33 9.44 -2.47 9.32
C ASN A 33 9.58 -2.29 7.80
N VAL A 34 10.72 -1.75 7.35
CA VAL A 34 10.99 -1.56 5.91
C VAL A 34 11.15 -2.89 5.17
N ASP A 35 11.88 -3.84 5.75
CA ASP A 35 12.09 -5.16 5.13
C ASP A 35 10.77 -5.90 4.91
N TYR A 36 9.88 -5.92 5.92
CA TYR A 36 8.56 -6.50 5.78
C TYR A 36 7.74 -5.81 4.68
N ALA A 37 7.66 -4.47 4.71
CA ALA A 37 6.88 -3.71 3.75
C ALA A 37 7.38 -3.92 2.31
N ALA A 38 8.70 -3.97 2.11
CA ALA A 38 9.32 -4.22 0.81
C ALA A 38 8.96 -5.62 0.27
N ARG A 39 9.09 -6.66 1.10
CA ARG A 39 8.71 -8.03 0.74
C ARG A 39 7.22 -8.14 0.43
N PHE A 40 6.37 -7.49 1.23
CA PHE A 40 4.93 -7.49 1.00
C PHE A 40 4.54 -6.78 -0.30
N LEU A 41 5.09 -5.59 -0.56
CA LEU A 41 4.90 -4.86 -1.82
C LEU A 41 5.37 -5.66 -3.04
N ALA A 42 6.52 -6.34 -2.94
CA ALA A 42 7.01 -7.20 -4.01
C ALA A 42 6.07 -8.39 -4.28
N ALA A 43 5.52 -9.00 -3.23
CA ALA A 43 4.54 -10.08 -3.36
C ALA A 43 3.24 -9.59 -4.01
N LEU A 44 2.76 -8.39 -3.64
CA LEU A 44 1.59 -7.78 -4.27
C LEU A 44 1.85 -7.43 -5.74
N HIS A 45 3.04 -6.95 -6.07
CA HIS A 45 3.45 -6.70 -7.45
C HIS A 45 3.46 -7.99 -8.27
N ALA A 46 4.01 -9.08 -7.74
CA ALA A 46 4.00 -10.37 -8.42
C ALA A 46 2.56 -10.89 -8.69
N ARG A 47 1.61 -10.63 -7.79
CA ARG A 47 0.20 -11.05 -7.94
C ARG A 47 -0.62 -10.15 -8.87
N HIS A 48 -0.35 -8.85 -8.86
CA HIS A 48 -1.20 -7.84 -9.53
C HIS A 48 -0.52 -7.12 -10.70
N MET A 49 0.70 -7.53 -11.05
CA MET A 49 1.54 -7.12 -12.20
C MET A 49 1.97 -5.66 -12.28
N THR A 50 1.29 -4.73 -11.63
CA THR A 50 1.62 -3.29 -11.71
C THR A 50 1.89 -2.71 -10.33
N TRP A 51 2.87 -1.81 -10.25
CA TRP A 51 3.20 -1.11 -8.99
C TRP A 51 2.03 -0.29 -8.46
N SER A 52 1.26 0.35 -9.36
CA SER A 52 0.04 1.07 -8.96
C SER A 52 -0.94 0.16 -8.24
N MET A 53 -1.14 -1.07 -8.72
CA MET A 53 -2.03 -2.03 -8.08
C MET A 53 -1.44 -2.63 -6.80
N ALA A 54 -0.13 -2.84 -6.75
CA ALA A 54 0.55 -3.29 -5.54
C ALA A 54 0.39 -2.28 -4.40
N VAL A 55 0.65 -1.01 -4.68
CA VAL A 55 0.46 0.10 -3.73
C VAL A 55 -1.02 0.22 -3.33
N ALA A 56 -1.96 0.04 -4.25
CA ALA A 56 -3.39 -0.04 -3.95
C ALA A 56 -3.71 -1.07 -2.86
N ARG A 57 -3.24 -2.30 -3.08
CA ARG A 57 -3.55 -3.45 -2.26
C ARG A 57 -2.84 -3.41 -0.92
N TYR A 58 -1.66 -2.79 -0.87
CA TYR A 58 -0.95 -2.52 0.38
C TYR A 58 -1.81 -1.70 1.35
N HIS A 59 -2.59 -0.74 0.85
CA HIS A 59 -3.38 0.17 1.69
C HIS A 59 -4.87 -0.18 1.83
N ALA A 60 -5.40 -1.07 1.01
CA ALA A 60 -6.83 -1.40 1.02
C ALA A 60 -7.15 -2.87 1.39
N GLY A 61 -6.19 -3.79 1.32
CA GLY A 61 -6.46 -5.22 1.52
C GLY A 61 -7.16 -5.90 0.32
N PRO A 62 -7.39 -7.23 0.39
CA PRO A 62 -7.88 -8.04 -0.74
C PRO A 62 -9.36 -7.85 -1.08
N ASP A 63 -10.21 -7.37 -0.17
CA ASP A 63 -11.67 -7.33 -0.37
C ASP A 63 -12.29 -5.93 -0.28
N ASN A 64 -11.47 -4.87 -0.41
CA ASN A 64 -11.92 -3.47 -0.33
C ASN A 64 -11.69 -2.71 -1.63
N ASP A 65 -12.29 -3.21 -2.71
CA ASP A 65 -12.16 -2.62 -4.06
C ASP A 65 -12.56 -1.13 -4.13
N PRO A 66 -13.57 -0.62 -3.37
CA PRO A 66 -13.88 0.81 -3.35
C PRO A 66 -12.75 1.67 -2.74
N ALA A 67 -12.22 1.29 -1.57
CA ALA A 67 -11.12 2.03 -0.94
C ALA A 67 -9.84 1.94 -1.78
N GLN A 68 -9.61 0.77 -2.40
CA GLN A 68 -8.52 0.54 -3.33
C GLN A 68 -8.58 1.51 -4.51
N LYS A 69 -9.75 1.66 -5.15
CA LYS A 69 -9.94 2.59 -6.28
C LYS A 69 -9.63 4.04 -5.86
N VAL A 70 -10.22 4.50 -4.75
CA VAL A 70 -10.00 5.86 -4.25
C VAL A 70 -8.52 6.13 -3.96
N TYR A 71 -7.86 5.19 -3.29
CA TYR A 71 -6.45 5.32 -2.94
C TYR A 71 -5.55 5.36 -4.18
N VAL A 72 -5.75 4.44 -5.13
CA VAL A 72 -4.99 4.39 -6.39
C VAL A 72 -5.10 5.69 -7.16
N CYS A 73 -6.32 6.19 -7.32
CA CYS A 73 -6.54 7.40 -8.08
C CYS A 73 -5.91 8.62 -7.41
N ARG A 74 -5.88 8.66 -6.07
CA ARG A 74 -5.15 9.69 -5.32
C ARG A 74 -3.63 9.60 -5.53
N VAL A 75 -3.06 8.40 -5.50
CA VAL A 75 -1.62 8.20 -5.74
C VAL A 75 -1.24 8.59 -7.16
N ILE A 76 -1.99 8.14 -8.17
CA ILE A 76 -1.73 8.48 -9.57
C ILE A 76 -1.83 10.00 -9.78
N ALA A 77 -2.87 10.64 -9.24
CA ALA A 77 -3.02 12.09 -9.32
C ALA A 77 -1.80 12.83 -8.73
N ASN A 78 -1.31 12.39 -7.57
CA ASN A 78 -0.11 12.97 -6.95
C ASN A 78 1.16 12.75 -7.79
N MET A 79 1.37 11.55 -8.34
CA MET A 79 2.52 11.27 -9.20
C MET A 79 2.52 12.13 -10.47
N VAL A 80 1.35 12.36 -11.06
CA VAL A 80 1.20 13.23 -12.24
C VAL A 80 1.45 14.69 -11.86
N ALA A 81 0.83 15.18 -10.78
CA ALA A 81 0.96 16.56 -10.33
C ALA A 81 2.41 16.96 -9.96
N THR A 82 3.20 16.00 -9.50
CA THR A 82 4.61 16.19 -9.10
C THR A 82 5.61 15.92 -10.23
N GLY A 83 5.15 15.52 -11.41
CA GLY A 83 6.00 15.27 -12.58
C GLY A 83 6.73 13.93 -12.58
N PHE A 84 6.48 13.06 -11.58
CA PHE A 84 7.03 11.70 -11.53
C PHE A 84 6.33 10.72 -12.48
N GLY A 85 5.21 11.11 -13.10
CA GLY A 85 4.46 10.26 -14.02
C GLY A 85 3.50 11.02 -14.94
N LYS A 86 2.78 10.26 -15.77
CA LYS A 86 1.71 10.75 -16.65
C LYS A 86 0.49 9.84 -16.53
N TRP A 87 -0.70 10.40 -16.73
CA TRP A 87 -1.91 9.60 -16.89
C TRP A 87 -1.72 8.64 -18.06
N THR A 88 -1.91 7.34 -17.80
CA THR A 88 -1.97 6.32 -18.85
C THR A 88 -3.44 6.09 -19.22
N PRO A 89 -3.74 5.58 -20.43
CA PRO A 89 -5.12 5.27 -20.82
C PRO A 89 -5.84 4.38 -19.80
N ASN A 90 -5.17 3.34 -19.31
CA ASN A 90 -5.73 2.45 -18.29
C ASN A 90 -6.00 3.17 -16.97
N ALA A 91 -5.11 4.05 -16.52
CA ALA A 91 -5.29 4.83 -15.30
C ALA A 91 -6.47 5.82 -15.43
N SER A 92 -6.56 6.52 -16.56
CA SER A 92 -7.68 7.43 -16.86
C SER A 92 -9.02 6.71 -16.86
N THR A 93 -9.13 5.58 -17.56
CA THR A 93 -10.34 4.75 -17.56
C THR A 93 -10.67 4.20 -16.17
N PHE A 94 -9.66 3.70 -15.43
CA PHE A 94 -9.87 3.15 -14.10
C PHE A 94 -10.35 4.23 -13.11
N CYS A 95 -9.79 5.44 -13.19
CA CYS A 95 -10.06 6.55 -12.27
C CYS A 95 -11.16 7.51 -12.71
N ASN A 96 -11.75 7.33 -13.90
CA ASN A 96 -12.70 8.26 -14.50
C ASN A 96 -12.13 9.69 -14.65
N GLN A 97 -10.90 9.81 -15.15
CA GLN A 97 -10.14 11.06 -15.30
C GLN A 97 -9.78 11.35 -16.76
#